data_AF-A0A523CF48-F1
#
_entry.id   AF-A0A523CF48-F1
#
_cell.length_a   1.000
_cell.length_b   1.000
_cell.length_c   1.000
_cell.angle_alpha   90.00
_cell.angle_beta   90.00
_cell.angle_gamma   90.00
#
_symmetry.space_group_name_H-M   'P 1'
#
loop_
_entity.id
_entity.type
_entity.pdbx_description
1 polymer ?
#
loop_
_entity_poly.entity_id
_entity_poly.type
_entity_poly.pdbx_seq_one_letter_code
_entity_poly.pdbx_strand_id
1 'polypeptide(L)'
;MHRVRGIRLQTPDNERSFDAMNNARAVSSDRRSQVHTEVRAPMEVVVSRVIMFVFGVIEVFIGIRFVLVLLGANAEAGFVKLVHGISGIFMAPFVAIFNTQEAGGAVFEWSALVAIAVYALVAWGLIALIRAVNPRQQSETVERIESNDDSVAQQ
;
A
#
# COMPACT_ATOMS: atom_id res chain seq x y z
N MET A 1 -79.18 22.35 -15.20
CA MET A 1 -78.77 23.77 -15.29
C MET A 1 -77.99 24.10 -14.02
N HIS A 2 -76.75 24.58 -13.94
CA HIS A 2 -75.75 25.03 -14.90
C HIS A 2 -74.34 24.78 -14.29
N ARG A 3 -73.44 24.20 -15.08
CA ARG A 3 -71.97 24.24 -14.88
C ARG A 3 -71.51 25.70 -14.91
N VAL A 4 -70.57 26.12 -14.06
CA VAL A 4 -69.29 26.75 -14.47
C VAL A 4 -68.25 26.60 -13.33
N ARG A 5 -67.16 25.88 -13.61
CA ARG A 5 -65.89 26.02 -12.88
C ARG A 5 -65.18 27.23 -13.46
N GLY A 6 -64.96 28.27 -12.66
CA GLY A 6 -64.11 29.42 -13.00
C GLY A 6 -62.73 29.21 -12.41
N ILE A 7 -61.77 28.96 -13.29
CA ILE A 7 -60.35 28.70 -13.01
C ILE A 7 -59.76 29.88 -12.23
N ARG A 8 -59.28 29.65 -11.01
CA ARG A 8 -58.33 30.58 -10.39
C ARG A 8 -57.09 30.54 -11.26
N LEU A 9 -56.73 31.67 -11.86
CA LEU A 9 -55.42 31.86 -12.49
C LEU A 9 -54.39 31.73 -11.36
N GLN A 10 -53.93 30.50 -11.14
CA GLN A 10 -52.75 30.25 -10.32
C GLN A 10 -51.60 30.86 -11.11
N THR A 11 -51.14 32.02 -10.69
CA THR A 11 -49.86 32.60 -11.11
C THR A 11 -48.83 31.46 -11.06
N PRO A 12 -48.05 31.22 -12.12
CA PRO A 12 -47.06 30.16 -12.09
C PRO A 12 -46.16 30.39 -10.87
N ASP A 13 -46.13 29.41 -9.97
CA ASP A 13 -45.35 29.38 -8.72
C ASP A 13 -43.84 29.38 -9.02
N ASN A 14 -43.36 30.48 -9.57
CA ASN A 14 -41.95 30.73 -9.84
C ASN A 14 -41.18 30.83 -8.53
N GLU A 15 -41.78 31.37 -7.46
CA GLU A 15 -41.17 31.45 -6.14
C GLU A 15 -40.97 30.05 -5.53
N ARG A 16 -41.99 29.18 -5.58
CA ARG A 16 -41.83 27.79 -5.09
C ARG A 16 -40.79 27.01 -5.89
N SER A 17 -40.59 27.33 -7.16
CA SER A 17 -39.59 26.70 -8.01
C SER A 17 -38.18 27.16 -7.63
N PHE A 18 -37.99 28.45 -7.37
CA PHE A 18 -36.73 28.99 -6.87
C PHE A 18 -36.38 28.46 -5.47
N ASP A 19 -37.36 28.39 -4.58
CA ASP A 19 -37.19 27.84 -3.23
C ASP A 19 -36.92 26.34 -3.28
N ALA A 20 -37.64 25.58 -4.11
CA ALA A 20 -37.37 24.16 -4.34
C ALA A 20 -35.98 23.92 -4.93
N MET A 21 -35.52 24.79 -5.84
CA MET A 21 -34.18 24.70 -6.44
C MET A 21 -33.09 25.09 -5.45
N ASN A 22 -33.29 26.09 -4.60
CA ASN A 22 -32.34 26.44 -3.55
C ASN A 22 -32.27 25.37 -2.46
N ASN A 23 -33.42 24.80 -2.08
CA ASN A 23 -33.46 23.73 -1.09
C ASN A 23 -32.87 22.43 -1.65
N ALA A 24 -33.10 22.12 -2.93
CA ALA A 24 -32.46 21.00 -3.63
C ALA A 24 -30.93 21.19 -3.75
N ARG A 25 -30.46 22.43 -3.95
CA ARG A 25 -29.02 22.77 -3.94
C ARG A 25 -28.39 22.71 -2.55
N ALA A 26 -29.14 23.08 -1.51
CA ALA A 26 -28.71 22.93 -0.11
C ALA A 26 -28.64 21.46 0.31
N VAL A 27 -29.54 20.61 -0.18
CA VAL A 27 -29.52 19.16 0.07
C VAL A 27 -28.45 18.44 -0.77
N SER A 28 -28.12 18.94 -1.97
CA SER A 28 -27.05 18.36 -2.80
C SER A 28 -25.64 18.77 -2.35
N SER A 29 -25.49 19.90 -1.65
CA SER A 29 -24.22 20.31 -1.05
C SER A 29 -23.92 19.61 0.28
N ASP A 30 -24.95 19.08 0.96
CA ASP A 30 -24.84 18.26 2.19
C ASP A 30 -24.64 16.76 1.90
N ARG A 31 -24.91 16.31 0.67
CA ARG A 31 -24.41 15.02 0.13
C ARG A 31 -22.92 15.07 -0.24
N ARG A 32 -22.14 15.87 0.47
CA ARG A 32 -20.70 15.64 0.58
C ARG A 32 -20.57 14.37 1.42
N SER A 33 -20.70 13.24 0.74
CA SER A 33 -20.38 11.92 1.23
C SER A 33 -19.10 12.04 2.04
N GLN A 34 -19.26 12.11 3.36
CA GLN A 34 -18.23 11.61 4.23
C GLN A 34 -18.20 10.13 3.90
N VAL A 35 -17.48 9.80 2.84
CA VAL A 35 -16.83 8.52 2.72
C VAL A 35 -15.88 8.56 3.90
N HIS A 36 -16.39 8.19 5.08
CA HIS A 36 -15.62 7.47 6.06
C HIS A 36 -15.20 6.21 5.30
N THR A 37 -14.18 6.38 4.45
CA THR A 37 -13.28 5.31 4.15
C THR A 37 -12.66 5.07 5.51
N GLU A 38 -13.31 4.22 6.30
CA GLU A 38 -12.57 3.45 7.27
C GLU A 38 -11.53 2.75 6.39
N VAL A 39 -10.35 3.36 6.25
CA VAL A 39 -9.23 2.79 5.50
C VAL A 39 -8.77 1.64 6.36
N ARG A 40 -9.57 0.57 6.40
CA ARG A 40 -9.13 -0.74 6.81
C ARG A 40 -8.14 -1.11 5.74
N ALA A 41 -6.87 -0.75 5.98
CA ALA A 41 -5.79 -1.16 5.13
C ALA A 41 -5.97 -2.67 4.94
N PRO A 42 -6.13 -3.15 3.69
CA PRO A 42 -6.35 -4.57 3.46
C PRO A 42 -5.20 -5.30 4.16
N MET A 43 -5.52 -6.31 4.98
CA MET A 43 -4.57 -6.97 5.88
C MET A 43 -3.27 -7.38 5.15
N GLU A 44 -3.39 -7.71 3.87
CA GLU A 44 -2.31 -7.95 2.91
C GLU A 44 -1.21 -6.86 2.90
N VAL A 45 -1.59 -5.58 2.91
CA VAL A 45 -0.67 -4.43 2.87
C VAL A 45 0.06 -4.29 4.20
N VAL A 46 -0.64 -4.48 5.31
CA VAL A 46 -0.04 -4.42 6.65
C VAL A 46 0.99 -5.53 6.80
N VAL A 47 0.64 -6.78 6.46
CA VAL A 47 1.54 -7.93 6.54
C VAL A 47 2.76 -7.74 5.63
N SER A 48 2.56 -7.29 4.39
CA SER A 48 3.68 -7.02 3.47
C SER A 48 4.62 -5.95 4.03
N ARG A 49 4.09 -4.92 4.68
CA ARG A 49 4.89 -3.85 5.29
C ARG A 49 5.69 -4.35 6.50
N VAL A 50 5.10 -5.23 7.32
CA VAL A 50 5.79 -5.87 8.44
C VAL A 50 6.92 -6.76 7.93
N ILE A 51 6.69 -7.57 6.90
CA ILE A 51 7.72 -8.41 6.27
C ILE A 51 8.88 -7.53 5.79
N MET A 52 8.59 -6.51 4.96
CA MET A 52 9.64 -5.60 4.47
C MET A 52 10.41 -4.93 5.60
N PHE A 53 9.73 -4.52 6.68
CA PHE A 53 10.39 -3.89 7.82
C PHE A 53 11.32 -4.86 8.55
N VAL A 54 10.86 -6.07 8.87
CA VAL A 54 11.66 -7.05 9.61
C VAL A 54 12.89 -7.47 8.81
N PHE A 55 12.70 -7.87 7.55
CA PHE A 55 13.83 -8.26 6.69
C PHE A 55 14.75 -7.07 6.40
N GLY A 56 14.21 -5.88 6.19
CA GLY A 56 15.01 -4.67 6.01
C GLY A 56 15.87 -4.32 7.22
N VAL A 57 15.36 -4.50 8.45
CA VAL A 57 16.16 -4.31 9.67
C VAL A 57 17.30 -5.34 9.73
N ILE A 58 17.04 -6.60 9.40
CA ILE A 58 18.06 -7.66 9.34
C ILE A 58 19.15 -7.30 8.32
N GLU A 59 18.75 -6.91 7.12
CA GLU A 59 19.65 -6.49 6.04
C GLU A 59 20.48 -5.27 6.44
N VAL A 60 19.90 -4.28 7.13
CA VAL A 60 20.65 -3.12 7.61
C VAL A 60 21.73 -3.52 8.61
N PHE A 61 21.44 -4.40 9.57
CA PHE A 61 22.47 -4.86 10.51
C PHE A 61 23.60 -5.62 9.80
N ILE A 62 23.27 -6.48 8.83
CA ILE A 62 24.26 -7.23 8.04
C ILE A 62 25.05 -6.29 7.11
N GLY A 63 24.38 -5.30 6.52
CA GLY A 63 25.02 -4.30 5.65
C GLY A 63 25.99 -3.40 6.41
N ILE A 64 25.60 -2.94 7.61
CA ILE A 64 26.51 -2.18 8.49
C ILE A 64 27.70 -3.06 8.87
N ARG A 65 27.47 -4.31 9.27
CA ARG A 65 28.57 -5.27 9.54
C ARG A 65 29.51 -5.38 8.34
N PHE A 66 28.98 -5.63 7.14
CA PHE A 66 29.77 -5.76 5.92
C PHE A 66 30.66 -4.54 5.69
N VAL A 67 30.10 -3.33 5.82
CA VAL A 67 30.87 -2.09 5.66
C VAL A 67 31.94 -1.94 6.74
N LEU A 68 31.63 -2.22 8.00
CA LEU A 68 32.60 -2.14 9.10
C LEU A 68 33.79 -3.08 8.87
N VAL A 69 33.52 -4.32 8.47
CA VAL A 69 34.54 -5.35 8.22
C VAL A 69 35.37 -4.99 6.97
N LEU A 70 34.71 -4.51 5.93
CA LEU A 70 35.37 -4.07 4.69
C LEU A 70 36.33 -2.91 4.93
N LEU A 71 35.98 -1.99 5.82
CA LEU A 71 36.81 -0.84 6.18
C LEU A 71 37.87 -1.14 7.26
N GLY A 72 37.95 -2.40 7.73
CA GLY A 72 38.90 -2.78 8.79
C GLY A 72 38.60 -2.10 10.13
N ALA A 73 37.32 -1.91 10.46
CA ALA A 73 36.91 -1.26 11.70
C ALA A 73 37.44 -2.00 12.93
N ASN A 74 37.78 -1.24 13.99
CA ASN A 74 38.29 -1.80 15.24
C ASN A 74 37.26 -2.73 15.90
N ALA A 75 37.52 -4.04 15.89
CA ALA A 75 36.67 -5.06 16.49
C ALA A 75 36.46 -4.90 18.01
N GLU A 76 37.35 -4.17 18.69
CA GLU A 76 37.22 -3.89 20.12
C GLU A 76 36.21 -2.78 20.44
N ALA A 77 35.80 -1.99 19.44
CA ALA A 77 34.83 -0.92 19.63
C ALA A 77 33.44 -1.47 20.01
N GLY A 78 32.81 -0.90 21.02
CA GLY A 78 31.51 -1.36 21.54
C GLY A 78 30.39 -1.40 20.48
N PHE A 79 30.35 -0.40 19.59
CA PHE A 79 29.40 -0.38 18.48
C PHE A 79 29.61 -1.54 17.49
N VAL A 80 30.87 -1.83 17.15
CA VAL A 80 31.21 -2.95 16.25
C VAL A 80 30.80 -4.27 16.89
N LYS A 81 31.11 -4.49 18.17
CA LYS A 81 30.68 -5.68 18.93
C LYS A 81 29.16 -5.85 18.94
N LEU A 82 28.41 -4.76 19.16
CA LEU A 82 26.95 -4.79 19.15
C LEU A 82 26.41 -5.23 17.78
N VAL A 83 26.86 -4.58 16.70
CA VAL A 83 26.42 -4.91 15.33
C VAL A 83 26.79 -6.34 14.97
N HIS A 84 28.02 -6.76 15.25
CA HIS A 84 28.49 -8.11 14.99
C HIS A 84 27.75 -9.17 15.81
N GLY A 85 27.39 -8.87 17.06
CA GLY A 85 26.61 -9.76 17.91
C GLY A 85 25.18 -9.97 17.39
N ILE A 86 24.49 -8.89 17.03
CA ILE A 86 23.12 -8.97 16.49
C ILE A 86 23.12 -9.64 15.11
N SER A 87 23.98 -9.16 14.20
CA SER A 87 24.09 -9.72 12.84
C SER A 87 24.58 -11.16 12.84
N GLY A 88 25.36 -11.58 13.84
CA GLY A 88 25.94 -12.93 13.96
C GLY A 88 24.89 -14.04 13.93
N ILE A 89 23.72 -13.81 14.54
CA ILE A 89 22.62 -14.79 14.55
C ILE A 89 22.10 -15.03 13.12
N PHE A 90 21.95 -13.96 12.34
CA PHE A 90 21.47 -14.02 10.96
C PHE A 90 22.55 -14.50 9.98
N MET A 91 23.82 -14.35 10.34
CA MET A 91 24.96 -14.85 9.56
C MET A 91 25.23 -16.34 9.73
N ALA A 92 24.73 -16.96 10.81
CA ALA A 92 24.98 -18.36 11.15
C ALA A 92 24.81 -19.37 9.99
N PRO A 93 23.76 -19.32 9.16
CA PRO A 93 23.61 -20.28 8.06
C PRO A 93 24.52 -19.98 6.85
N PHE A 94 25.10 -18.78 6.75
CA PHE A 94 25.89 -18.33 5.59
C PHE A 94 27.39 -18.36 5.84
N VAL A 95 27.83 -18.39 7.11
CA VAL A 95 29.24 -18.25 7.48
C VAL A 95 30.13 -19.38 6.95
N ALA A 96 29.56 -20.56 6.67
CA ALA A 96 30.28 -21.73 6.17
C ALA A 96 30.30 -21.85 4.64
N ILE A 97 29.62 -20.95 3.91
CA ILE A 97 29.46 -21.07 2.45
C ILE A 97 30.70 -20.58 1.69
N PHE A 98 31.34 -19.52 2.18
CA PHE A 98 32.48 -18.88 1.52
C PHE A 98 33.60 -18.61 2.51
N ASN A 99 34.85 -18.83 2.09
CA ASN A 99 36.00 -18.39 2.85
C ASN A 99 36.09 -16.85 2.84
N THR A 100 36.44 -16.30 4.00
CA THR A 100 36.73 -14.88 4.16
C THR A 100 38.05 -14.53 3.46
N GLN A 101 38.08 -13.46 2.66
CA GLN A 101 39.30 -12.98 2.01
C GLN A 101 39.84 -11.76 2.77
N GLU A 102 41.10 -11.82 3.18
CA GLU A 102 41.77 -10.74 3.90
C GLU A 102 42.83 -10.07 3.01
N ALA A 103 42.82 -8.74 2.93
CA ALA A 103 43.81 -7.97 2.19
C ALA A 103 44.17 -6.69 2.97
N GLY A 104 45.37 -6.66 3.55
CA GLY A 104 45.93 -5.44 4.15
C GLY A 104 45.13 -4.87 5.33
N GLY A 105 44.43 -5.71 6.10
CA GLY A 105 43.59 -5.30 7.24
C GLY A 105 42.13 -5.00 6.88
N ALA A 106 41.80 -4.91 5.59
CA ALA A 106 40.42 -4.95 5.10
C ALA A 106 40.01 -6.40 4.84
N VAL A 107 38.80 -6.76 5.26
CA VAL A 107 38.28 -8.11 5.12
C VAL A 107 37.01 -8.08 4.28
N PHE A 108 36.97 -8.88 3.21
CA PHE A 108 35.80 -8.98 2.34
C PHE A 108 34.99 -10.23 2.70
N GLU A 109 33.82 -10.03 3.31
CA GLU A 109 32.89 -11.12 3.69
C GLU A 109 31.87 -11.40 2.57
N TRP A 110 32.19 -12.33 1.67
CA TRP A 110 31.25 -12.79 0.62
C TRP A 110 29.93 -13.33 1.19
N SER A 111 30.00 -13.99 2.35
CA SER A 111 28.84 -14.53 3.06
C SER A 111 27.84 -13.45 3.45
N ALA A 112 28.28 -12.22 3.75
CA ALA A 112 27.38 -11.13 4.13
C ALA A 112 26.57 -10.62 2.94
N LEU A 113 27.19 -10.50 1.77
CA LEU A 113 26.48 -10.13 0.53
C LEU A 113 25.44 -11.18 0.14
N VAL A 114 25.80 -12.46 0.28
CA VAL A 114 24.88 -13.57 0.02
C VAL A 114 23.71 -13.54 1.01
N ALA A 115 23.98 -13.29 2.30
CA ALA A 115 22.93 -13.16 3.31
C ALA A 115 21.94 -12.04 2.95
N ILE A 116 22.43 -10.85 2.58
CA ILE A 116 21.57 -9.73 2.13
C ILE A 116 20.72 -10.15 0.94
N ALA A 117 21.32 -10.76 -0.08
CA ALA A 117 20.59 -11.20 -1.28
C ALA A 117 19.51 -12.24 -0.94
N VAL A 118 19.83 -13.23 -0.12
CA VAL A 118 18.88 -14.29 0.28
C VAL A 118 17.74 -13.70 1.10
N TYR A 119 18.02 -12.83 2.08
CA TYR A 119 16.96 -12.21 2.87
C TYR A 119 16.04 -11.33 2.02
N ALA A 120 16.57 -10.59 1.05
CA ALA A 120 15.77 -9.80 0.12
C ALA A 120 14.85 -10.68 -0.73
N LEU A 121 15.38 -11.80 -1.24
CA LEU A 121 14.61 -12.77 -2.02
C LEU A 121 13.51 -13.44 -1.19
N VAL A 122 13.79 -13.78 0.07
CA VAL A 122 12.79 -14.36 0.98
C VAL A 122 11.69 -13.35 1.25
N ALA A 123 12.02 -12.09 1.58
CA ALA A 123 11.03 -11.04 1.81
C ALA A 123 10.11 -10.84 0.60
N TRP A 124 10.71 -10.69 -0.59
CA TRP A 124 9.97 -10.54 -1.83
C TRP A 124 9.10 -11.76 -2.15
N GLY A 125 9.64 -12.97 -1.96
CA GLY A 125 8.94 -14.24 -2.18
C GLY A 125 7.72 -14.41 -1.26
N LEU A 126 7.85 -14.06 0.02
CA LEU A 126 6.74 -14.08 0.97
C LEU A 126 5.61 -13.13 0.55
N ILE A 127 5.96 -11.91 0.12
CA ILE A 127 4.97 -10.93 -0.36
C ILE A 127 4.30 -11.42 -1.66
N ALA A 128 5.08 -11.99 -2.58
CA ALA A 128 4.55 -12.57 -3.81
C ALA A 128 3.58 -13.72 -3.52
N LEU A 129 3.90 -14.60 -2.56
CA LEU A 129 3.05 -15.71 -2.14
C LEU A 129 1.73 -15.22 -1.54
N ILE A 130 1.78 -14.24 -0.63
CA ILE A 130 0.57 -13.66 -0.02
C ILE A 130 -0.38 -13.11 -1.10
N ARG A 131 0.16 -12.41 -2.10
CA ARG A 131 -0.61 -11.89 -3.24
C ARG A 131 -1.20 -12.99 -4.12
N ALA A 132 -0.45 -14.06 -4.35
CA ALA A 132 -0.91 -15.18 -5.17
C ALA A 132 -2.09 -15.93 -4.52
N VAL A 133 -2.09 -16.05 -3.20
CA VAL A 133 -3.15 -16.79 -2.46
C VAL A 133 -4.42 -15.96 -2.27
N ASN A 134 -4.32 -14.63 -2.28
CA ASN A 134 -5.48 -13.71 -2.23
C ASN A 134 -5.67 -13.00 -3.60
N PRO A 135 -6.18 -13.69 -4.64
CA PRO A 135 -6.56 -13.02 -5.87
C PRO A 135 -7.65 -12.01 -5.54
N ARG A 136 -7.28 -10.72 -5.52
CA ARG A 136 -8.25 -9.63 -5.42
C ARG A 136 -9.21 -9.81 -6.60
N GLN A 137 -10.49 -10.06 -6.33
CA GLN A 137 -11.54 -9.92 -7.33
C GLN A 137 -11.42 -8.49 -7.84
N GLN A 138 -10.84 -8.34 -9.02
CA GLN A 138 -10.98 -7.10 -9.76
C GLN A 138 -12.48 -6.97 -9.92
N SER A 139 -13.06 -5.97 -9.26
CA SER A 139 -14.33 -5.44 -9.69
C SER A 139 -14.09 -5.04 -11.13
N GLU A 140 -14.41 -5.94 -12.05
CA GLU A 140 -14.97 -5.56 -13.32
C GLU A 140 -16.08 -4.60 -12.94
N THR A 141 -15.75 -3.30 -12.90
CA THR A 141 -16.65 -2.31 -13.45
C THR A 141 -16.83 -2.78 -14.88
N VAL A 142 -17.71 -3.76 -15.05
CA VAL A 142 -18.60 -3.82 -16.18
C VAL A 142 -19.21 -2.44 -16.12
N GLU A 143 -18.55 -1.52 -16.82
CA GLU A 143 -19.17 -0.46 -17.59
C GLU A 143 -20.27 -1.20 -18.35
N ARG A 144 -21.36 -1.46 -17.63
CA ARG A 144 -22.58 -1.98 -18.18
C ARG A 144 -22.93 -0.88 -19.11
N ILE A 145 -22.69 -1.19 -20.37
CA ILE A 145 -23.28 -0.61 -21.54
C ILE A 145 -24.78 -0.59 -21.27
N GLU A 146 -25.23 0.42 -20.53
CA GLU A 146 -26.53 1.03 -20.73
C GLU A 146 -26.22 2.04 -21.84
N SER A 147 -26.05 1.54 -23.06
CA SER A 147 -27.17 1.43 -23.99
C SER A 147 -27.98 2.73 -23.98
N ASN A 148 -27.30 3.87 -24.10
CA ASN A 148 -27.90 5.10 -24.61
C ASN A 148 -28.12 5.01 -26.14
N ASP A 149 -28.48 3.82 -26.63
CA ASP A 149 -28.86 3.54 -28.01
C ASP A 149 -30.36 3.16 -28.08
N ASP A 150 -30.94 2.70 -26.96
CA ASP A 150 -32.38 2.40 -26.85
C ASP A 150 -33.25 3.68 -26.69
N SER A 151 -32.64 4.81 -26.32
CA SER A 151 -33.32 6.11 -26.13
C SER A 151 -33.50 6.91 -27.41
N VAL A 152 -32.78 6.57 -28.50
CA VAL A 152 -32.83 7.31 -29.79
C VAL A 152 -33.84 6.69 -30.77
N ALA A 153 -34.22 5.42 -30.56
CA ALA A 153 -35.17 4.72 -31.42
C ALA A 153 -36.67 4.94 -31.07
N GLN A 154 -36.98 5.72 -30.02
CA GLN A 154 -38.35 5.91 -29.52
C GLN A 154 -38.85 7.37 -29.44
N GLN A 155 -38.24 8.32 -30.15
CA GLN A 155 -38.76 9.70 -30.29
C GLN A 155 -38.89 10.15 -31.75
#